data_AF-A0A9N7VF17-F1
#
_entry.id   AF-A0A9N7VF17-F1
#
_cell.length_a   1.000
_cell.length_b   1.000
_cell.length_c   1.000
_cell.angle_alpha   90.00
_cell.angle_beta   90.00
_cell.angle_gamma   90.00
#
_symmetry.space_group_name_H-M   'P 1'
#
loop_
_entity.id
_entity.type
_entity.pdbx_description
1 polymer ?
#
loop_
_entity_poly.entity_id
_entity_poly.type
_entity_poly.pdbx_seq_one_letter_code
_entity_poly.pdbx_strand_id
1 'polypeptide(L)'
;MDYIRKQHMYLSIVILIVSSTCHALLDRFQEENSDQMFPRHLNPDDDSPITSCDFESLCLWTLSNHSDQSDWSVVSPQQPEKAQVGVMPGTDHSEGSSDGHFLLLSSSSTAEASGRSEYHLTSPVLSGSSKHCTLQVALYESHPASGNLTLLIQPVLSDAPVHSVAVNRESRDDRRAEWVVVESVIGQVDEPFEVTLLYTSSLREGGNTVALDSLELIDCESDHQDAVCGDYYHCVHSEDCIDPSLVCNFHTDCPYGEDEGFIC
;
A
#
# COMPACT_ATOMS: atom_id res chain seq x y z
N MET A 1 22.52 51.55 -38.85
CA MET A 1 22.15 50.13 -39.06
C MET A 1 23.19 49.19 -38.44
N ASP A 2 23.67 49.45 -37.20
CA ASP A 2 24.70 48.61 -36.56
C ASP A 2 24.33 48.11 -35.15
N TYR A 3 23.17 48.51 -34.62
CA TYR A 3 22.71 48.10 -33.28
C TYR A 3 21.97 46.76 -33.31
N ILE A 4 21.12 46.53 -34.32
CA ILE A 4 20.32 45.29 -34.48
C ILE A 4 21.21 44.08 -34.84
N ARG A 5 22.29 44.30 -35.61
CA ARG A 5 23.24 43.23 -35.98
C ARG A 5 24.08 42.76 -34.78
N LYS A 6 24.39 43.65 -33.82
CA LYS A 6 25.09 43.29 -32.58
C LYS A 6 24.22 42.47 -31.62
N GLN A 7 22.92 42.75 -31.54
CA GLN A 7 22.00 41.98 -30.68
C GLN A 7 21.76 40.55 -31.21
N HIS A 8 21.60 40.37 -32.53
CA HIS A 8 21.47 39.02 -33.11
C HIS A 8 22.75 38.18 -32.98
N MET A 9 23.92 38.81 -33.06
CA MET A 9 25.20 38.13 -32.86
C MET A 9 25.41 37.72 -31.40
N TYR A 10 25.03 38.57 -30.43
CA TYR A 10 25.04 38.23 -29.00
C TYR A 10 24.06 37.10 -28.66
N LEU A 11 22.84 37.15 -29.22
CA LEU A 11 21.83 36.12 -28.95
C LEU A 11 22.25 34.75 -29.51
N SER A 12 22.87 34.72 -30.70
CA SER A 12 23.36 33.48 -31.32
C SER A 12 24.58 32.90 -30.59
N ILE A 13 25.47 33.76 -30.08
CA ILE A 13 26.63 33.34 -29.28
C ILE A 13 26.18 32.80 -27.91
N VAL A 14 25.20 33.42 -27.26
CA VAL A 14 24.65 32.93 -25.97
C VAL A 14 23.98 31.56 -26.15
N ILE A 15 23.22 31.33 -27.24
CA ILE A 15 22.59 30.04 -27.51
C ILE A 15 23.63 28.94 -27.77
N LEU A 16 24.72 29.24 -28.48
CA LEU A 16 25.80 28.28 -28.75
C LEU A 16 26.67 27.97 -27.51
N ILE A 17 26.81 28.92 -26.57
CA ILE A 17 27.52 28.68 -25.31
C ILE A 17 26.66 27.84 -24.36
N VAL A 18 25.34 28.06 -24.32
CA VAL A 18 24.41 27.28 -23.49
C VAL A 18 24.19 25.86 -24.00
N SER A 19 24.27 25.62 -25.32
CA SER A 19 24.16 24.25 -25.88
C SER A 19 25.43 23.41 -25.68
N SER A 20 26.61 24.05 -25.66
CA SER A 20 27.90 23.39 -25.45
C SER A 20 28.16 23.05 -23.98
N THR A 21 27.71 23.90 -23.04
CA THR A 21 27.80 23.58 -21.60
C THR A 21 26.72 22.59 -21.14
N CYS A 22 25.63 22.42 -21.89
CA CYS A 22 24.64 21.35 -21.64
C CYS A 22 25.11 19.94 -22.04
N HIS A 23 26.05 19.81 -22.99
CA HIS A 23 26.58 18.49 -23.36
C HIS A 23 27.71 18.01 -22.43
N ALA A 24 28.35 18.91 -21.67
CA ALA A 24 29.41 18.53 -20.72
C ALA A 24 28.93 18.38 -19.25
N LEU A 25 27.67 18.72 -18.95
CA LEU A 25 27.06 18.54 -17.62
C LEU A 25 26.14 17.32 -17.51
N LEU A 26 25.73 16.74 -18.64
CA LEU A 26 24.92 15.52 -18.69
C LEU A 26 25.75 14.22 -18.63
N ASP A 27 27.07 14.31 -18.81
CA ASP A 27 28.00 13.18 -18.81
C ASP A 27 28.73 12.97 -17.47
N ARG A 28 28.27 13.65 -16.39
CA ARG A 28 28.90 13.59 -15.06
C ARG A 28 27.96 13.24 -13.90
N PHE A 29 26.76 12.75 -14.19
CA PHE A 29 25.80 12.23 -13.20
C PHE A 29 25.42 10.77 -13.41
N GLN A 30 26.21 10.05 -14.22
CA GLN A 30 26.08 8.61 -14.42
C GLN A 30 27.46 8.02 -14.14
N GLU A 31 27.53 7.03 -13.23
CA GLU A 31 28.74 6.43 -12.64
C GLU A 31 29.27 7.08 -11.35
N GLU A 32 28.51 6.97 -10.26
CA GLU A 32 29.00 6.46 -8.96
C GLU A 32 27.77 6.06 -8.13
N ASN A 33 27.39 4.77 -8.20
CA ASN A 33 26.93 3.95 -7.07
C ASN A 33 26.23 2.68 -7.58
N SER A 34 26.98 1.84 -8.29
CA SER A 34 26.74 0.40 -8.31
C SER A 34 27.90 -0.23 -7.53
N ASP A 35 27.58 -1.24 -6.75
CA ASP A 35 28.47 -2.05 -5.89
C ASP A 35 28.67 -1.55 -4.45
N GLN A 36 27.59 -1.66 -3.67
CA GLN A 36 27.73 -2.17 -2.31
C GLN A 36 26.68 -3.24 -2.00
N MET A 37 26.94 -4.42 -2.54
CA MET A 37 26.55 -5.71 -1.96
C MET A 37 27.05 -5.74 -0.51
N PHE A 38 26.14 -5.89 0.47
CA PHE A 38 26.18 -6.86 1.57
C PHE A 38 25.04 -6.57 2.57
N PRO A 39 24.49 -7.63 3.18
CA PRO A 39 23.08 -7.78 3.41
C PRO A 39 22.73 -7.18 4.77
N ARG A 40 21.70 -6.34 4.82
CA ARG A 40 20.98 -6.23 6.09
C ARG A 40 20.18 -7.51 6.20
N HIS A 41 20.51 -8.28 7.24
CA HIS A 41 19.68 -9.33 7.78
C HIS A 41 18.22 -8.91 7.65
N LEU A 42 17.53 -9.45 6.64
CA LEU A 42 16.09 -9.55 6.67
C LEU A 42 15.84 -10.56 7.78
N ASN A 43 15.43 -10.04 8.92
CA ASN A 43 14.88 -10.88 9.96
C ASN A 43 13.66 -11.54 9.30
N PRO A 44 13.55 -12.88 9.30
CA PRO A 44 12.42 -13.58 8.69
C PRO A 44 11.08 -13.37 9.44
N ASP A 45 11.05 -12.42 10.37
CA ASP A 45 9.89 -11.98 11.15
C ASP A 45 9.38 -10.59 10.70
N ASP A 46 9.96 -9.99 9.65
CA ASP A 46 9.47 -8.71 9.09
C ASP A 46 8.27 -9.03 8.19
N ASP A 47 7.10 -9.02 8.81
CA ASP A 47 5.79 -9.15 8.18
C ASP A 47 5.74 -8.27 6.93
N SER A 48 5.38 -8.86 5.80
CA SER A 48 5.63 -8.25 4.49
C SER A 48 5.01 -6.83 4.40
N PRO A 49 5.65 -5.84 3.74
CA PRO A 49 5.07 -4.49 3.56
C PRO A 49 3.79 -4.49 2.70
N ILE A 50 3.35 -5.67 2.27
CA ILE A 50 2.12 -5.94 1.54
C ILE A 50 0.99 -6.29 2.54
N THR A 51 1.30 -7.04 3.60
CA THR A 51 0.33 -7.51 4.62
C THR A 51 0.10 -6.51 5.74
N SER A 52 1.07 -5.68 6.08
CA SER A 52 0.93 -4.66 7.13
C SER A 52 1.37 -3.25 6.68
N CYS A 53 0.68 -2.24 7.18
CA CYS A 53 0.98 -0.82 7.00
C CYS A 53 0.56 -0.01 8.24
N ASP A 54 1.56 0.39 9.02
CA ASP A 54 1.46 1.25 10.21
C ASP A 54 1.80 2.73 9.94
N PHE A 55 2.13 3.07 8.68
CA PHE A 55 2.56 4.39 8.24
C PHE A 55 3.86 4.95 8.87
N GLU A 56 4.58 4.16 9.68
CA GLU A 56 5.92 4.52 10.16
C GLU A 56 7.00 4.33 9.08
N SER A 57 6.66 3.52 8.08
CA SER A 57 7.48 3.25 6.90
C SER A 57 6.66 3.38 5.61
N LEU A 58 7.32 3.14 4.47
CA LEU A 58 6.67 3.25 3.17
C LEU A 58 5.67 2.11 2.96
N CYS A 59 4.38 2.46 2.93
CA CYS A 59 3.32 1.53 2.57
C CYS A 59 3.14 1.42 1.04
N LEU A 60 2.75 0.23 0.58
CA LEU A 60 2.48 -0.03 -0.84
C LEU A 60 1.02 0.22 -1.25
N TRP A 61 0.17 0.66 -0.31
CA TRP A 61 -1.22 1.00 -0.57
C TRP A 61 -1.33 2.26 -1.44
N THR A 62 -2.16 2.19 -2.48
CA THR A 62 -2.44 3.31 -3.38
C THR A 62 -3.59 4.14 -2.84
N LEU A 63 -3.37 5.46 -2.72
CA LEU A 63 -4.32 6.40 -2.14
C LEU A 63 -5.10 7.13 -3.23
N SER A 64 -6.40 7.38 -2.99
CA SER A 64 -7.20 8.21 -3.89
C SER A 64 -6.66 9.64 -3.95
N ASN A 65 -6.76 10.24 -5.13
CA ASN A 65 -6.37 11.62 -5.35
C ASN A 65 -7.38 12.30 -6.29
N HIS A 66 -8.33 13.03 -5.70
CA HIS A 66 -9.38 13.72 -6.45
C HIS A 66 -9.05 15.17 -6.81
N SER A 67 -7.91 15.73 -6.36
CA SER A 67 -7.58 17.15 -6.60
C SER A 67 -6.07 17.38 -6.85
N ASP A 68 -5.64 18.64 -6.89
CA ASP A 68 -4.20 18.97 -6.90
C ASP A 68 -3.50 18.57 -5.59
N GLN A 69 -4.28 18.27 -4.55
CA GLN A 69 -3.84 17.70 -3.28
C GLN A 69 -4.41 16.29 -3.10
N SER A 70 -3.57 15.38 -2.62
CA SER A 70 -3.97 14.01 -2.25
C SER A 70 -5.11 14.04 -1.24
N ASP A 71 -6.10 13.16 -1.40
CA ASP A 71 -7.22 13.07 -0.45
C ASP A 71 -6.74 12.57 0.92
N TRP A 72 -5.69 11.76 0.93
CA TRP A 72 -5.08 11.21 2.12
C TRP A 72 -3.66 11.73 2.29
N SER A 73 -3.25 11.97 3.54
CA SER A 73 -1.90 12.40 3.86
C SER A 73 -1.40 11.75 5.13
N VAL A 74 -0.18 11.24 5.10
CA VAL A 74 0.51 10.76 6.30
C VAL A 74 0.91 11.96 7.15
N VAL A 75 0.55 11.94 8.43
CA VAL A 75 0.77 13.04 9.38
C VAL A 75 1.11 12.51 10.76
N SER A 76 1.71 13.36 11.60
CA SER A 76 1.89 13.09 13.02
C SER A 76 1.07 14.06 13.89
N PRO A 77 0.68 13.68 15.13
CA PRO A 77 -0.02 14.56 16.06
C PRO A 77 0.70 15.89 16.32
N GLN A 78 2.03 15.89 16.21
CA GLN A 78 2.86 17.05 16.52
C GLN A 78 2.95 18.06 15.38
N GLN A 79 2.46 17.76 14.18
CA GLN A 79 2.55 18.68 13.05
C GLN A 79 1.62 19.91 13.23
N PRO A 80 2.18 21.12 13.42
CA PRO A 80 1.42 22.28 13.86
C PRO A 80 0.48 22.87 12.79
N GLU A 81 0.69 22.56 11.51
CA GLU A 81 -0.15 23.07 10.40
C GLU A 81 -1.49 22.35 10.29
N LYS A 82 -1.60 21.13 10.83
CA LYS A 82 -2.81 20.28 10.77
C LYS A 82 -3.43 19.99 12.13
N ALA A 83 -2.74 20.33 13.22
CA ALA A 83 -3.20 20.13 14.58
C ALA A 83 -4.34 21.11 14.96
N GLN A 84 -5.59 20.71 14.72
CA GLN A 84 -6.74 21.30 15.42
C GLN A 84 -6.94 20.58 16.76
N VAL A 85 -6.69 21.31 17.84
CA VAL A 85 -6.81 20.81 19.22
C VAL A 85 -8.21 20.25 19.46
N GLY A 86 -8.29 18.97 19.83
CA GLY A 86 -9.54 18.28 20.18
C GLY A 86 -10.30 17.65 19.00
N VAL A 87 -9.77 17.73 17.77
CA VAL A 87 -10.38 17.09 16.59
C VAL A 87 -9.47 15.99 16.02
N MET A 88 -8.15 16.10 16.18
CA MET A 88 -7.16 15.14 15.70
C MET A 88 -6.77 14.11 16.79
N PRO A 89 -6.36 12.88 16.43
CA PRO A 89 -5.77 11.93 17.38
C PRO A 89 -4.59 12.55 18.13
N GLY A 90 -4.49 12.28 19.43
CA GLY A 90 -3.37 12.75 20.25
C GLY A 90 -2.10 11.90 20.10
N THR A 91 -2.26 10.68 19.61
CA THR A 91 -1.20 9.71 19.33
C THR A 91 -1.54 8.94 18.06
N ASP A 92 -0.54 8.36 17.40
CA ASP A 92 -0.76 7.22 16.50
C ASP A 92 -1.40 6.04 17.28
N HIS A 93 -1.93 5.07 16.53
CA HIS A 93 -2.47 3.84 17.10
C HIS A 93 -1.39 2.77 17.27
N SER A 94 -0.51 2.62 16.28
CA SER A 94 0.47 1.52 16.19
C SER A 94 1.43 1.46 17.38
N GLU A 95 2.04 2.59 17.74
CA GLU A 95 3.01 2.75 18.84
C GLU A 95 2.40 3.45 20.07
N GLY A 96 1.22 4.06 19.91
CA GLY A 96 0.59 4.89 20.95
C GLY A 96 1.38 6.14 21.26
N SER A 97 2.12 6.67 20.27
CA SER A 97 3.07 7.77 20.45
C SER A 97 2.57 9.07 19.83
N SER A 98 3.02 10.21 20.33
CA SER A 98 2.81 11.49 19.63
C SER A 98 3.81 11.69 18.49
N ASP A 99 4.86 10.87 18.43
CA ASP A 99 5.93 10.94 17.43
C ASP A 99 5.66 10.07 16.19
N GLY A 100 4.73 9.11 16.27
CA GLY A 100 4.38 8.27 15.13
C GLY A 100 3.38 8.93 14.18
N HIS A 101 2.98 8.16 13.20
CA HIS A 101 2.32 8.59 11.99
C HIS A 101 1.02 7.83 11.77
N PHE A 102 0.09 8.49 11.10
CA PHE A 102 -1.14 7.87 10.64
C PHE A 102 -1.63 8.57 9.39
N LEU A 103 -2.58 7.96 8.71
CA LEU A 103 -3.18 8.50 7.51
C LEU A 103 -4.38 9.36 7.84
N LEU A 104 -4.32 10.65 7.50
CA LEU A 104 -5.39 11.62 7.71
C LEU A 104 -6.14 11.90 6.40
N LEU A 105 -7.47 11.83 6.46
CA LEU A 105 -8.34 12.28 5.37
C LEU A 105 -8.38 13.81 5.32
N SER A 106 -7.95 14.36 4.19
CA SER A 106 -8.03 15.78 3.88
C SER A 106 -9.33 16.07 3.14
N SER A 107 -10.30 16.70 3.80
CA SER A 107 -11.49 17.22 3.09
C SER A 107 -11.09 18.47 2.29
N SER A 108 -10.90 18.32 0.98
CA SER A 108 -10.68 19.49 0.12
C SER A 108 -12.02 20.17 -0.19
N SER A 109 -12.06 21.50 -0.09
CA SER A 109 -13.25 22.29 -0.44
C SER A 109 -13.71 22.07 -1.90
N THR A 110 -12.80 21.63 -2.77
CA THR A 110 -13.07 21.25 -4.16
C THR A 110 -13.79 19.90 -4.31
N ALA A 111 -13.47 18.90 -3.48
CA ALA A 111 -14.17 17.62 -3.45
C ALA A 111 -15.61 17.82 -2.94
N GLU A 112 -15.77 18.60 -1.88
CA GLU A 112 -17.06 18.98 -1.31
C GLU A 112 -17.95 19.74 -2.31
N ALA A 113 -17.37 20.69 -3.06
CA ALA A 113 -18.08 21.46 -4.09
C ALA A 113 -18.50 20.60 -5.29
N SER A 114 -17.76 19.53 -5.58
CA SER A 114 -18.05 18.60 -6.68
C SER A 114 -19.09 17.53 -6.29
N GLY A 115 -19.54 17.51 -5.03
CA GLY A 115 -20.43 16.48 -4.50
C GLY A 115 -19.76 15.09 -4.40
N ARG A 116 -18.43 15.02 -4.52
CA ARG A 116 -17.67 13.78 -4.33
C ARG A 116 -17.48 13.58 -2.84
N SER A 117 -17.81 12.38 -2.38
CA SER A 117 -17.75 11.98 -0.97
C SER A 117 -17.09 10.63 -0.78
N GLU A 118 -16.48 10.09 -1.84
CA GLU A 118 -15.87 8.77 -1.88
C GLU A 118 -14.35 8.93 -1.85
N TYR A 119 -13.69 8.24 -0.93
CA TYR A 119 -12.25 8.26 -0.74
C TYR A 119 -11.78 6.83 -0.57
N HIS A 120 -10.69 6.43 -1.23
CA HIS A 120 -10.29 5.04 -1.25
C HIS A 120 -8.80 4.81 -1.02
N LEU A 121 -8.50 3.66 -0.43
CA LEU A 121 -7.17 3.09 -0.33
C LEU A 121 -7.21 1.69 -0.94
N THR A 122 -6.31 1.40 -1.87
CA THR A 122 -6.26 0.12 -2.59
C THR A 122 -4.96 -0.59 -2.28
N SER A 123 -5.05 -1.86 -1.89
CA SER A 123 -3.87 -2.70 -1.63
C SER A 123 -3.09 -2.98 -2.93
N PRO A 124 -1.83 -3.42 -2.83
CA PRO A 124 -1.21 -4.17 -3.92
C PRO A 124 -2.03 -5.41 -4.28
N VAL A 125 -1.76 -5.98 -5.45
CA VAL A 125 -2.35 -7.25 -5.88
C VAL A 125 -1.86 -8.37 -4.95
N LEU A 126 -2.81 -9.01 -4.27
CA LEU A 126 -2.62 -10.23 -3.50
C LEU A 126 -2.75 -11.42 -4.45
N SER A 127 -1.97 -12.48 -4.24
CA SER A 127 -1.95 -13.64 -5.15
C SER A 127 -3.15 -14.58 -4.98
N GLY A 128 -3.86 -14.47 -3.86
CA GLY A 128 -4.96 -15.33 -3.41
C GLY A 128 -5.00 -15.30 -1.88
N SER A 129 -6.04 -15.86 -1.26
CA SER A 129 -6.21 -15.79 0.21
C SER A 129 -6.85 -17.05 0.80
N SER A 130 -6.55 -17.34 2.06
CA SER A 130 -7.17 -18.43 2.82
C SER A 130 -8.63 -18.11 3.19
N LYS A 131 -9.36 -19.13 3.67
CA LYS A 131 -10.75 -18.98 4.17
C LYS A 131 -10.89 -18.06 5.38
N HIS A 132 -9.81 -17.84 6.12
CA HIS A 132 -9.80 -17.04 7.33
C HIS A 132 -9.24 -15.63 7.12
N CYS A 133 -8.91 -15.27 5.89
CA CYS A 133 -8.37 -13.95 5.56
C CYS A 133 -9.31 -12.82 6.01
N THR A 134 -8.79 -11.93 6.84
CA THR A 134 -9.47 -10.73 7.32
C THR A 134 -8.61 -9.49 7.08
N LEU A 135 -9.29 -8.34 6.94
CA LEU A 135 -8.66 -7.03 6.98
C LEU A 135 -9.00 -6.37 8.31
N GLN A 136 -7.98 -5.90 9.00
CA GLN A 136 -8.09 -5.09 10.20
C GLN A 136 -7.54 -3.68 9.92
N VAL A 137 -8.17 -2.67 10.53
CA VAL A 137 -7.71 -1.28 10.47
C VAL A 137 -8.10 -0.53 11.74
N ALA A 138 -7.21 0.31 12.24
CA ALA A 138 -7.54 1.27 13.29
C ALA A 138 -8.18 2.52 12.68
N LEU A 139 -9.41 2.81 13.09
CA LEU A 139 -10.18 3.95 12.64
C LEU A 139 -10.34 4.96 13.78
N TYR A 140 -10.05 6.22 13.50
CA TYR A 140 -10.40 7.34 14.36
C TYR A 140 -11.39 8.26 13.63
N GLU A 141 -12.50 8.55 14.27
CA GLU A 141 -13.47 9.55 13.82
C GLU A 141 -13.72 10.56 14.94
N SER A 142 -13.54 11.86 14.66
CA SER A 142 -13.77 12.90 15.67
C SER A 142 -15.23 13.01 16.11
N HIS A 143 -16.15 12.58 15.25
CA HIS A 143 -17.58 12.52 15.52
C HIS A 143 -18.16 11.16 15.06
N PRO A 144 -18.95 10.47 15.90
CA PRO A 144 -19.61 9.23 15.50
C PRO A 144 -20.51 9.43 14.27
N ALA A 145 -20.52 8.44 13.37
CA ALA A 145 -21.32 8.42 12.14
C ALA A 145 -20.95 9.48 11.09
N SER A 146 -19.65 9.78 10.97
CA SER A 146 -19.13 10.71 9.94
C SER A 146 -19.28 10.18 8.52
N GLY A 147 -19.20 8.87 8.33
CA GLY A 147 -19.31 8.22 7.03
C GLY A 147 -19.43 6.70 7.16
N ASN A 148 -19.39 6.00 6.03
CA ASN A 148 -19.37 4.53 6.00
C ASN A 148 -18.05 4.03 5.41
N LEU A 149 -17.43 3.07 6.08
CA LEU A 149 -16.27 2.33 5.57
C LEU A 149 -16.76 1.00 4.98
N THR A 150 -16.43 0.76 3.72
CA THR A 150 -16.82 -0.44 2.97
C THR A 150 -15.56 -1.08 2.38
N LEU A 151 -15.42 -2.39 2.55
CA LEU A 151 -14.39 -3.17 1.90
C LEU A 151 -14.90 -3.66 0.55
N LEU A 152 -14.16 -3.37 -0.51
CA LEU A 152 -14.39 -3.91 -1.85
C LEU A 152 -13.32 -4.95 -2.16
N ILE A 153 -13.72 -6.11 -2.66
CA ILE A 153 -12.83 -7.21 -3.05
C ILE A 153 -13.00 -7.41 -4.55
N GLN A 154 -11.92 -7.19 -5.30
CA GLN A 154 -11.96 -7.21 -6.76
C GLN A 154 -10.89 -8.16 -7.30
N PRO A 155 -11.32 -9.28 -7.91
CA PRO A 155 -10.41 -10.11 -8.69
C PRO A 155 -9.84 -9.36 -9.90
N VAL A 156 -8.56 -9.61 -10.20
CA VAL A 156 -7.84 -8.90 -11.27
C VAL A 156 -7.96 -9.64 -12.60
N LEU A 157 -8.09 -10.96 -12.59
CA LEU A 157 -8.07 -11.79 -13.81
C LEU A 157 -9.46 -12.09 -14.38
N SER A 158 -10.48 -12.15 -13.54
CA SER A 158 -11.84 -12.46 -13.93
C SER A 158 -12.72 -11.21 -13.97
N ASP A 159 -13.75 -11.21 -14.84
CA ASP A 159 -14.84 -10.23 -14.78
C ASP A 159 -15.83 -10.54 -13.64
N ALA A 160 -15.36 -11.17 -12.56
CA ALA A 160 -16.19 -11.47 -11.40
C ALA A 160 -16.74 -10.16 -10.79
N PRO A 161 -17.96 -10.18 -10.25
CA PRO A 161 -18.52 -9.01 -9.61
C PRO A 161 -17.70 -8.63 -8.38
N VAL A 162 -17.47 -7.32 -8.20
CA VAL A 162 -16.86 -6.78 -6.98
C VAL A 162 -17.71 -7.19 -5.77
N HIS A 163 -17.11 -7.89 -4.82
CA HIS A 163 -17.76 -8.18 -3.56
C HIS A 163 -17.63 -6.97 -2.63
N SER A 164 -18.71 -6.60 -1.94
CA SER A 164 -18.71 -5.46 -1.03
C SER A 164 -19.16 -5.91 0.36
N VAL A 165 -18.36 -5.57 1.36
CA VAL A 165 -18.59 -5.91 2.76
C VAL A 165 -18.59 -4.62 3.56
N ALA A 166 -19.69 -4.34 4.26
CA ALA A 166 -19.72 -3.23 5.20
C ALA A 166 -18.82 -3.57 6.38
N VAL A 167 -17.93 -2.65 6.76
CA VAL A 167 -17.00 -2.88 7.87
C VAL A 167 -17.79 -2.84 9.18
N ASN A 168 -17.66 -3.90 9.99
CA ASN A 168 -18.44 -4.02 11.22
C ASN A 168 -17.93 -3.00 12.25
N ARG A 169 -18.84 -2.17 12.77
CA ARG A 169 -18.54 -1.17 13.80
C ARG A 169 -19.37 -1.46 15.03
N GLU A 170 -18.70 -1.72 16.14
CA GLU A 170 -19.41 -1.78 17.41
C GLU A 170 -19.88 -0.37 17.80
N SER A 171 -21.18 -0.23 18.06
CA SER A 171 -21.77 1.01 18.54
C SER A 171 -21.30 1.26 19.98
N ARG A 172 -20.29 2.12 20.16
CA ARG A 172 -19.84 2.55 21.49
C ARG A 172 -20.54 3.84 21.91
N ASP A 173 -21.18 3.82 23.08
CA ASP A 173 -21.78 5.01 23.72
C ASP A 173 -20.70 5.79 24.49
N ASP A 174 -19.63 6.22 23.81
CA ASP A 174 -18.61 7.08 24.39
C ASP A 174 -18.61 8.45 23.70
N ARG A 175 -18.51 9.50 24.51
CA ARG A 175 -18.57 10.90 24.06
C ARG A 175 -17.21 11.42 23.59
N ARG A 176 -16.17 10.59 23.66
CA ARG A 176 -14.80 10.95 23.28
C ARG A 176 -14.37 10.15 22.06
N ALA A 177 -13.81 10.84 21.08
CA ALA A 177 -13.16 10.21 19.94
C ALA A 177 -11.89 9.48 20.39
N GLU A 178 -11.79 8.20 20.04
CA GLU A 178 -10.66 7.31 20.31
C GLU A 178 -10.42 6.42 19.10
N TRP A 179 -9.25 5.79 19.04
CA TRP A 179 -8.98 4.77 18.03
C TRP A 179 -9.85 3.55 18.28
N VAL A 180 -10.51 3.07 17.23
CA VAL A 180 -11.32 1.85 17.24
C VAL A 180 -10.80 0.92 16.15
N VAL A 181 -10.40 -0.27 16.54
CA VAL A 181 -10.03 -1.33 15.60
C VAL A 181 -11.29 -1.91 15.00
N VAL A 182 -11.38 -1.91 13.67
CA VAL A 182 -12.49 -2.48 12.92
C VAL A 182 -11.98 -3.59 12.00
N GLU A 183 -12.82 -4.61 11.79
CA GLU A 183 -12.46 -5.82 11.08
C GLU A 183 -13.48 -6.12 9.97
N SER A 184 -13.02 -6.70 8.87
CA SER A 184 -13.86 -7.21 7.78
C SER A 184 -13.31 -8.52 7.22
N VAL A 185 -14.21 -9.46 6.97
CA VAL A 185 -13.86 -10.75 6.39
C VAL A 185 -13.66 -10.61 4.88
N ILE A 186 -12.50 -11.02 4.39
CA ILE A 186 -12.22 -11.18 2.96
C ILE A 186 -12.60 -12.61 2.55
N GLY A 187 -12.14 -13.60 3.33
CA GLY A 187 -12.33 -15.02 3.02
C GLY A 187 -11.45 -15.52 1.87
N GLN A 188 -11.77 -16.70 1.37
CA GLN A 188 -10.98 -17.37 0.33
C GLN A 188 -11.21 -16.74 -1.05
N VAL A 189 -10.11 -16.37 -1.70
CA VAL A 189 -10.08 -15.93 -3.09
C VAL A 189 -9.00 -16.74 -3.83
N ASP A 190 -9.42 -17.54 -4.81
CA ASP A 190 -8.57 -18.51 -5.51
C ASP A 190 -7.78 -17.90 -6.69
N GLU A 191 -7.85 -16.59 -6.88
CA GLU A 191 -7.18 -15.87 -7.96
C GLU A 191 -6.61 -14.53 -7.46
N PRO A 192 -5.66 -13.92 -8.20
CA PRO A 192 -5.12 -12.64 -7.82
C PRO A 192 -6.20 -11.55 -7.70
N PHE A 193 -6.17 -10.81 -6.60
CA PHE A 193 -7.20 -9.83 -6.26
C PHE A 193 -6.60 -8.61 -5.55
N GLU A 194 -7.31 -7.50 -5.60
CA GLU A 194 -7.03 -6.31 -4.81
C GLU A 194 -8.18 -6.06 -3.83
N VAL A 195 -7.84 -5.49 -2.68
CA VAL A 195 -8.84 -4.97 -1.75
C VAL A 195 -8.83 -3.45 -1.75
N THR A 196 -10.00 -2.85 -1.71
CA THR A 196 -10.15 -1.40 -1.62
C THR A 196 -11.00 -1.03 -0.42
N LEU A 197 -10.43 -0.27 0.51
CA LEU A 197 -11.17 0.40 1.57
C LEU A 197 -11.78 1.68 1.02
N LEU A 198 -13.11 1.69 0.88
CA LEU A 198 -13.90 2.82 0.44
C LEU A 198 -14.53 3.52 1.65
N TYR A 199 -14.12 4.75 1.92
CA TYR A 199 -14.77 5.63 2.87
C TYR A 199 -15.73 6.58 2.13
N THR A 200 -16.99 6.59 2.56
CA THR A 200 -18.03 7.47 2.02
C THR A 200 -18.48 8.48 3.08
N SER A 201 -18.18 9.76 2.89
CA SER A 201 -18.61 10.83 3.78
C SER A 201 -20.09 11.15 3.59
N SER A 202 -20.85 11.13 4.68
CA SER A 202 -22.29 11.47 4.63
C SER A 202 -22.58 12.96 4.85
N LEU A 203 -21.56 13.73 5.25
CA LEU A 203 -21.71 15.10 5.73
C LEU A 203 -21.10 16.11 4.75
N ARG A 204 -21.92 17.10 4.37
CA ARG A 204 -21.54 18.23 3.50
C ARG A 204 -20.90 19.40 4.28
N GLU A 205 -20.67 19.21 5.57
CA GLU A 205 -20.31 20.29 6.50
C GLU A 205 -19.01 19.92 7.21
N GLY A 206 -17.98 20.74 6.99
CA GLY A 206 -16.64 20.53 7.52
C GLY A 206 -16.59 20.56 9.04
N GLY A 207 -15.68 19.76 9.62
CA GLY A 207 -15.49 19.66 11.07
C GLY A 207 -15.18 18.24 11.56
N ASN A 208 -15.26 17.24 10.68
CA ASN A 208 -15.01 15.86 11.03
C ASN A 208 -13.61 15.44 10.57
N THR A 209 -12.85 14.86 11.49
CA THR A 209 -11.54 14.28 11.22
C THR A 209 -11.72 12.77 11.14
N VAL A 210 -11.20 12.20 10.07
CA VAL A 210 -11.12 10.75 9.86
C VAL A 210 -9.65 10.42 9.70
N ALA A 211 -9.17 9.47 10.49
CA ALA A 211 -7.82 8.96 10.38
C ALA A 211 -7.83 7.43 10.39
N LEU A 212 -6.89 6.85 9.66
CA LEU A 212 -6.64 5.42 9.57
C LEU A 212 -5.20 5.14 9.99
N ASP A 213 -5.00 4.03 10.68
CA ASP A 213 -3.69 3.54 11.09
C ASP A 213 -3.73 2.00 11.21
N SER A 214 -2.58 1.36 11.34
CA SER A 214 -2.42 -0.10 11.56
C SER A 214 -3.30 -0.95 10.62
N LEU A 215 -3.10 -0.80 9.31
CA LEU A 215 -3.75 -1.61 8.28
C LEU A 215 -3.09 -2.99 8.22
N GLU A 216 -3.84 -4.05 8.48
CA GLU A 216 -3.31 -5.42 8.56
C GLU A 216 -4.20 -6.42 7.83
N LEU A 217 -3.60 -7.23 6.97
CA LEU A 217 -4.19 -8.40 6.32
C LEU A 217 -3.79 -9.65 7.11
N ILE A 218 -4.73 -10.22 7.86
CA ILE A 218 -4.50 -11.32 8.79
C ILE A 218 -4.96 -12.63 8.14
N ASP A 219 -4.14 -13.69 8.22
CA ASP A 219 -4.40 -15.01 7.63
C ASP A 219 -4.71 -14.97 6.12
N CYS A 220 -4.15 -14.00 5.40
CA CYS A 220 -4.38 -13.77 3.98
C CYS A 220 -3.34 -14.41 3.05
N GLU A 221 -2.36 -15.10 3.61
CA GLU A 221 -1.49 -15.98 2.84
C GLU A 221 -2.33 -17.11 2.23
N SER A 222 -2.06 -17.45 0.99
CA SER A 222 -2.79 -18.52 0.34
C SER A 222 -2.30 -19.87 0.88
N ASP A 223 -3.24 -20.75 1.26
CA ASP A 223 -2.96 -22.16 1.61
C ASP A 223 -2.25 -22.92 0.45
N HIS A 224 -2.11 -22.28 -0.71
CA HIS A 224 -1.45 -22.79 -1.90
C HIS A 224 0.08 -22.86 -1.79
N GLN A 225 0.70 -22.37 -0.71
CA GLN A 225 2.14 -22.61 -0.48
C GLN A 225 2.43 -23.87 0.35
N ASP A 226 1.43 -24.48 1.01
CA ASP A 226 1.64 -25.67 1.87
C ASP A 226 0.75 -26.89 1.55
N ALA A 227 -0.13 -26.83 0.54
CA ALA A 227 -1.13 -27.89 0.34
C ALA A 227 -1.32 -28.41 -1.09
N VAL A 228 -0.33 -28.32 -1.99
CA VAL A 228 -0.37 -29.15 -3.21
C VAL A 228 0.00 -30.60 -2.88
N CYS A 229 0.98 -30.80 -1.98
CA CYS A 229 1.54 -32.11 -1.68
C CYS A 229 1.49 -32.54 -0.20
N GLY A 230 1.13 -31.67 0.75
CA GLY A 230 1.15 -32.00 2.18
C GLY A 230 2.55 -32.47 2.62
N ASP A 231 2.66 -33.70 3.13
CA ASP A 231 3.95 -34.31 3.52
C ASP A 231 4.81 -34.76 2.31
N TYR A 232 4.32 -34.66 1.08
CA TYR A 232 5.01 -35.06 -0.15
C TYR A 232 5.82 -33.89 -0.74
N TYR A 233 6.88 -34.21 -1.48
CA TYR A 233 7.68 -33.22 -2.20
C TYR A 233 6.97 -32.78 -3.48
N HIS A 234 6.86 -31.48 -3.69
CA HIS A 234 6.24 -30.87 -4.87
C HIS A 234 7.26 -30.65 -5.99
N CYS A 235 6.98 -31.18 -7.17
CA CYS A 235 7.78 -30.93 -8.36
C CYS A 235 7.60 -29.47 -8.83
N VAL A 236 8.64 -28.65 -8.71
CA VAL A 236 8.57 -27.19 -8.92
C VAL A 236 8.00 -26.78 -10.29
N HIS A 237 8.15 -27.62 -11.32
CA HIS A 237 7.70 -27.31 -12.68
C HIS A 237 6.49 -28.14 -13.14
N SER A 238 5.85 -28.91 -12.25
CA SER A 238 4.60 -29.62 -12.52
C SER A 238 3.66 -29.56 -11.30
N GLU A 239 2.45 -30.13 -11.41
CA GLU A 239 1.55 -30.31 -10.26
C GLU A 239 1.74 -31.70 -9.61
N ASP A 240 2.86 -32.37 -9.89
CA ASP A 240 3.13 -33.71 -9.38
C ASP A 240 3.73 -33.67 -7.97
N CYS A 241 3.32 -34.65 -7.16
CA CYS A 241 3.83 -34.87 -5.81
C CYS A 241 4.53 -36.22 -5.74
N ILE A 242 5.74 -36.25 -5.19
CA ILE A 242 6.52 -37.48 -4.99
C ILE A 242 6.84 -37.69 -3.52
N ASP A 243 7.08 -38.95 -3.14
CA ASP A 243 7.44 -39.28 -1.75
C ASP A 243 8.79 -38.65 -1.39
N PRO A 244 8.98 -38.08 -0.19
CA PRO A 244 10.25 -37.47 0.21
C PRO A 244 11.45 -38.45 0.15
N SER A 245 11.21 -39.76 0.24
CA SER A 245 12.25 -40.79 0.05
C SER A 245 12.75 -40.92 -1.39
N LEU A 246 12.03 -40.31 -2.34
CA LEU A 246 12.38 -40.28 -3.75
C LEU A 246 13.17 -39.02 -4.12
N VAL A 247 13.22 -38.01 -3.26
CA VAL A 247 14.07 -36.84 -3.50
C VAL A 247 15.52 -37.23 -3.29
N CYS A 248 16.37 -36.89 -4.25
CA CYS A 248 17.81 -37.10 -4.16
C CYS A 248 18.19 -38.59 -4.01
N ASN A 249 17.52 -39.44 -4.78
CA ASN A 249 17.75 -40.87 -4.85
C ASN A 249 18.55 -41.28 -6.11
N PHE A 250 19.01 -40.30 -6.91
CA PHE A 250 19.66 -40.47 -8.22
C PHE A 250 18.75 -41.07 -9.30
N HIS A 251 17.44 -40.95 -9.15
CA HIS A 251 16.42 -41.34 -10.11
C HIS A 251 15.52 -40.13 -10.38
N THR A 252 15.28 -39.85 -11.66
CA THR A 252 14.40 -38.73 -12.05
C THR A 252 12.94 -39.14 -11.87
N ASP A 253 12.36 -38.74 -10.75
CA ASP A 253 10.97 -38.98 -10.37
C ASP A 253 10.08 -37.76 -10.67
N CYS A 254 10.62 -36.53 -10.66
CA CYS A 254 9.91 -35.36 -11.18
C CYS A 254 10.09 -35.20 -12.71
N PRO A 255 9.11 -34.62 -13.43
CA PRO A 255 9.12 -34.56 -14.89
C PRO A 255 10.32 -33.82 -15.51
N TYR A 256 10.92 -32.89 -14.77
CA TYR A 256 12.04 -32.07 -15.23
C TYR A 256 13.33 -32.31 -14.43
N GLY A 257 13.36 -33.33 -13.57
CA GLY A 257 14.53 -33.68 -12.75
C GLY A 257 14.84 -32.67 -11.66
N GLU A 258 13.87 -31.87 -11.24
CA GLU A 258 14.02 -30.93 -10.13
C GLU A 258 14.26 -31.61 -8.78
N ASP A 259 13.86 -32.86 -8.64
CA ASP A 259 14.12 -33.75 -7.50
C ASP A 259 15.59 -34.20 -7.42
N GLU A 260 16.34 -34.08 -8.51
CA GLU A 260 17.72 -34.52 -8.66
C GLU A 260 18.64 -33.33 -8.96
N GLY A 261 19.05 -32.62 -7.91
CA GLY A 261 19.89 -31.43 -7.99
C GLY A 261 21.40 -31.72 -8.18
N PHE A 262 22.18 -30.65 -8.40
CA PHE A 262 23.65 -30.73 -8.44
C PHE A 262 24.28 -31.06 -7.08
N ILE A 263 23.57 -30.77 -5.99
CA ILE A 263 23.99 -31.09 -4.63
C ILE A 263 22.89 -31.95 -4.01
N CYS A 264 23.26 -33.22 -3.96
CA CYS A 264 22.74 -34.30 -3.17
C CYS A 264 23.86 -34.66 -2.17
#